data_AF-A0A973RRY4-F1
#
_entry.id   AF-A0A973RRY4-F1
#
_cell.length_a   1.000
_cell.length_b   1.000
_cell.length_c   1.000
_cell.angle_alpha   90.00
_cell.angle_beta   90.00
_cell.angle_gamma   90.00
#
_symmetry.space_group_name_H-M   'P 1'
#
loop_
_entity.id
_entity.type
_entity.pdbx_description
1 polymer ?
#
loop_
_entity_poly.entity_id
_entity_poly.type
_entity_poly.pdbx_seq_one_letter_code
_entity_poly.pdbx_strand_id
1 'polypeptide(L)'
;MTPRSFRVEGLASRLATSVWDADVEGLVSASFVRNQIKLRVPEADFNVRLRGDGPDRLTLTFEAVFRECGQARRAGGTWWDTWEVVVEPAERAGRVLVEQVLAARRRFAVLLADARREAA
;
A
#
# COMPACT_ATOMS: atom_id res chain seq x y z
N MET A 1 -25.71 24.54 11.07
CA MET A 1 -24.27 24.36 10.77
C MET A 1 -24.11 23.06 10.01
N THR A 2 -24.08 23.12 8.68
CA THR A 2 -23.90 21.93 7.83
C THR A 2 -22.41 21.56 7.87
N PRO A 3 -22.02 20.32 8.20
CA PRO A 3 -20.62 19.93 8.16
C PRO A 3 -20.11 20.11 6.73
N ARG A 4 -19.08 20.95 6.55
CA ARG A 4 -18.38 21.09 5.28
C ARG A 4 -17.90 19.70 4.88
N SER A 5 -18.54 19.11 3.87
CA SER A 5 -18.05 17.89 3.25
C SER A 5 -16.65 18.19 2.71
N PHE A 6 -15.62 17.66 3.38
CA PHE A 6 -14.27 17.69 2.85
C PHE A 6 -14.35 16.96 1.51
N ARG A 7 -14.12 17.66 0.39
CA ARG A 7 -14.16 17.01 -0.93
C ARG A 7 -13.05 15.96 -0.96
N VAL A 8 -13.45 14.70 -0.86
CA VAL A 8 -12.62 13.48 -0.88
C VAL A 8 -11.95 13.27 -2.24
N GLU A 9 -12.35 14.03 -3.27
CA GLU A 9 -11.88 13.85 -4.64
C GLU A 9 -10.47 14.42 -4.85
N GLY A 10 -9.56 13.58 -5.34
CA GLY A 10 -8.19 13.95 -5.67
C GLY A 10 -7.16 13.77 -4.53
N LEU A 11 -7.53 13.10 -3.44
CA LEU A 11 -6.60 12.79 -2.34
C LEU A 11 -5.43 11.91 -2.80
N ALA A 12 -5.66 11.00 -3.75
CA ALA A 12 -4.60 10.11 -4.24
C ALA A 12 -3.47 10.91 -4.90
N SER A 13 -3.81 11.88 -5.75
CA SER A 13 -2.83 12.71 -6.45
C SER A 13 -1.97 13.55 -5.49
N ARG A 14 -2.50 13.91 -4.32
CA ARG A 14 -1.74 14.64 -3.29
C ARG A 14 -0.66 13.80 -2.63
N LEU A 15 -0.83 12.47 -2.62
CA LEU A 15 0.14 11.55 -2.02
C LEU A 15 1.20 11.07 -3.03
N ALA A 16 1.08 11.45 -4.31
CA ALA A 16 1.99 11.01 -5.36
C ALA A 16 3.44 11.42 -5.09
N THR A 17 3.67 12.67 -4.68
CA THR A 17 4.99 13.19 -4.35
C THR A 17 5.67 12.36 -3.27
N SER A 18 4.96 11.99 -2.20
CA SER A 18 5.54 11.16 -1.12
C SER A 18 5.96 9.77 -1.59
N VAL A 19 5.25 9.18 -2.56
CA VAL A 19 5.63 7.86 -3.11
C VAL A 19 6.87 7.98 -3.98
N TRP A 20 6.99 9.05 -4.78
CA TRP A 20 8.16 9.28 -5.63
C TRP A 20 9.40 9.69 -4.84
N ASP A 21 9.24 10.57 -3.85
CA ASP A 21 10.35 11.04 -3.01
C ASP A 21 10.91 9.94 -2.10
N ALA A 22 10.07 9.00 -1.68
CA ALA A 22 10.49 7.92 -0.81
C ALA A 22 11.31 6.81 -1.49
N ASP A 23 11.46 6.86 -2.82
CA ASP A 23 12.18 5.87 -3.62
C ASP A 23 11.81 4.43 -3.22
N VAL A 24 10.53 4.07 -3.38
CA VAL A 24 10.06 2.71 -3.08
C VAL A 24 10.83 1.73 -3.98
N GLU A 25 11.82 1.05 -3.41
CA GLU A 25 12.75 0.20 -4.15
C GLU A 25 12.00 -0.82 -5.02
N GLY A 26 12.30 -0.83 -6.31
CA GLY A 26 11.65 -1.72 -7.27
C GLY A 26 10.23 -1.30 -7.66
N LEU A 27 9.79 -0.06 -7.40
CA LEU A 27 8.52 0.42 -7.92
C LEU A 27 8.49 0.38 -9.45
N VAL A 28 7.70 -0.54 -10.00
CA VAL A 28 7.52 -0.73 -11.45
C VAL A 28 6.55 0.31 -12.00
N SER A 29 5.46 0.56 -11.27
CA SER A 29 4.46 1.55 -11.67
C SER A 29 3.64 2.03 -10.48
N ALA A 30 3.21 3.29 -10.53
CA ALA A 30 2.25 3.85 -9.60
C ALA A 30 1.12 4.55 -10.36
N SER A 31 -0.11 4.44 -9.85
CA SER A 31 -1.30 5.11 -10.39
C SER A 31 -2.07 5.76 -9.25
N PHE A 32 -2.46 7.02 -9.45
CA PHE A 32 -3.14 7.86 -8.46
C PHE A 32 -4.40 8.44 -9.09
N VAL A 33 -5.55 7.82 -8.83
CA VAL A 33 -6.82 8.19 -9.47
C VAL A 33 -7.86 8.42 -8.40
N ARG A 34 -8.42 9.63 -8.34
CA ARG A 34 -9.44 10.04 -7.35
C ARG A 34 -8.96 9.79 -5.92
N ASN A 35 -9.46 8.74 -5.29
CA ASN A 35 -9.16 8.31 -3.93
C ASN A 35 -8.55 6.90 -3.90
N GLN A 36 -7.98 6.44 -5.01
CA GLN A 36 -7.34 5.13 -5.14
C GLN A 36 -5.89 5.29 -5.57
N ILE A 37 -5.01 4.56 -4.91
CA ILE A 37 -3.59 4.44 -5.25
C ILE A 37 -3.32 2.98 -5.61
N LYS A 38 -2.67 2.75 -6.74
CA LYS A 38 -2.17 1.42 -7.11
C LYS A 38 -0.66 1.48 -7.24
N LEU A 39 0.04 0.60 -6.54
CA LEU A 39 1.50 0.48 -6.59
C LEU A 39 1.83 -0.94 -7.04
N ARG A 40 2.76 -1.06 -7.98
CA ARG A 40 3.29 -2.36 -8.43
C ARG A 40 4.77 -2.41 -8.16
N VAL A 41 5.19 -3.45 -7.46
CA VAL A 41 6.59 -3.88 -7.32
C VAL A 41 6.72 -5.30 -7.89
N PRO A 42 7.92 -5.82 -8.18
CA PRO A 42 8.08 -7.14 -8.79
C PRO A 42 7.29 -8.22 -8.07
N GLU A 43 7.39 -8.25 -6.74
CA GLU A 43 6.83 -9.26 -5.87
C GLU A 43 5.36 -9.01 -5.46
N ALA A 44 4.79 -7.82 -5.72
CA ALA A 44 3.47 -7.47 -5.20
C ALA A 44 2.72 -6.39 -5.97
N ASP A 45 1.39 -6.47 -5.96
CA ASP A 45 0.50 -5.35 -6.27
C ASP A 45 -0.15 -4.85 -4.97
N PHE A 46 -0.13 -3.54 -4.75
CA PHE A 46 -0.85 -2.86 -3.67
C PHE A 46 -1.96 -2.00 -4.25
N ASN A 47 -3.16 -2.15 -3.71
CA ASN A 47 -4.31 -1.32 -3.98
C ASN A 47 -4.72 -0.62 -2.68
N VAL A 48 -4.66 0.71 -2.67
CA VAL A 48 -4.95 1.52 -1.48
C VAL A 48 -6.12 2.43 -1.76
N ARG A 49 -7.17 2.31 -0.96
CA ARG A 49 -8.35 3.19 -1.00
C ARG A 49 -8.26 4.21 0.12
N LEU A 50 -8.51 5.47 -0.22
CA LEU A 50 -8.47 6.60 0.68
C LEU A 50 -9.90 7.02 1.03
N ARG A 51 -10.18 7.19 2.33
CA ARG A 51 -11.45 7.73 2.82
C ARG A 51 -11.18 8.85 3.82
N GLY A 52 -11.67 10.05 3.51
CA GLY A 52 -11.66 11.16 4.46
C GLY A 52 -12.72 10.93 5.54
N ASP A 53 -12.29 10.84 6.80
CA ASP A 53 -13.16 10.60 7.96
C ASP A 53 -13.36 11.87 8.81
N GLY A 54 -12.80 12.99 8.38
CA GLY A 54 -12.86 14.29 9.04
C GLY A 54 -11.94 15.30 8.35
N PRO A 55 -11.88 16.55 8.84
CA PRO A 55 -11.03 17.59 8.27
C PRO A 55 -9.53 17.28 8.37
N ASP A 56 -9.12 16.46 9.34
CA ASP A 56 -7.71 16.11 9.58
C ASP A 56 -7.48 14.60 9.77
N ARG A 57 -8.45 13.79 9.34
CA ARG A 57 -8.41 12.33 9.52
C ARG A 57 -8.63 11.61 8.20
N LEU A 58 -7.70 10.73 7.86
CA LEU A 58 -7.74 9.93 6.64
C LEU A 58 -7.58 8.44 6.98
N THR A 59 -8.46 7.59 6.46
CA THR A 59 -8.29 6.14 6.51
C THR A 59 -7.72 5.63 5.19
N LEU A 60 -6.68 4.81 5.31
CA LEU A 60 -6.02 4.08 4.23
C LEU A 60 -6.41 2.61 4.34
N THR A 61 -7.21 2.10 3.39
CA THR A 61 -7.52 0.66 3.30
C THR A 61 -6.57 0.04 2.27
N PHE A 62 -5.72 -0.88 2.70
CA PHE A 62 -4.75 -1.58 1.88
C PHE A 62 -5.27 -2.96 1.50
N GLU A 63 -5.09 -3.32 0.24
CA GLU A 63 -5.20 -4.66 -0.29
C GLU A 63 -3.87 -4.98 -0.98
N ALA A 64 -3.19 -6.03 -0.53
CA ALA A 64 -1.92 -6.45 -1.11
C ALA A 64 -2.04 -7.86 -1.67
N VAL A 65 -1.51 -8.07 -2.88
CA VAL A 65 -1.38 -9.39 -3.50
C VAL A 65 0.10 -9.64 -3.77
N PHE A 66 0.67 -10.56 -3.02
CA PHE A 66 2.07 -10.97 -3.15
C PHE A 66 2.19 -12.24 -3.99
N ARG A 67 3.23 -12.28 -4.82
CA ARG A 67 3.53 -13.37 -5.75
C ARG A 67 4.96 -13.83 -5.52
N GLU A 68 5.19 -15.13 -5.57
CA GLU A 68 6.55 -15.63 -5.69
C GLU A 68 7.17 -15.22 -7.03
N CYS A 69 8.21 -14.39 -6.97
CA CYS A 69 8.95 -13.93 -8.15
C CYS A 69 10.36 -14.53 -8.13
N GLY A 70 10.73 -15.24 -9.22
CA GLY A 70 12.04 -15.86 -9.39
C GLY A 70 12.00 -17.13 -10.26
N GLN A 71 13.18 -17.61 -10.70
CA GLN A 71 13.33 -18.85 -11.49
C GLN A 71 12.93 -20.13 -10.72
N ALA A 72 12.77 -20.05 -9.40
CA ALA A 72 12.19 -21.10 -8.56
C ALA A 72 10.65 -21.13 -8.69
N ARG A 73 10.14 -21.19 -9.92
CA ARG A 73 8.71 -21.15 -10.27
C ARG A 73 7.93 -22.43 -9.89
N ARG A 74 8.48 -23.26 -8.99
CA ARG A 74 7.93 -24.60 -8.71
C ARG A 74 6.77 -24.61 -7.70
N ALA A 75 6.63 -23.58 -6.85
CA ALA A 75 5.56 -23.53 -5.85
C ALA A 75 4.41 -22.55 -6.20
N GLY A 76 4.68 -21.46 -6.92
CA GLY A 76 3.65 -20.64 -7.56
C GLY A 76 2.65 -19.99 -6.60
N GLY A 77 3.04 -19.77 -5.33
CA GLY A 77 2.13 -19.26 -4.32
C GLY A 77 1.68 -17.82 -4.60
N THR A 78 0.42 -17.55 -4.28
CA THR A 78 -0.14 -16.19 -4.24
C THR A 78 -0.73 -15.98 -2.85
N TRP A 79 -0.35 -14.90 -2.19
CA TRP A 79 -0.83 -14.53 -0.87
C TRP A 79 -1.51 -13.18 -0.94
N TRP A 80 -2.56 -13.01 -0.15
CA TRP A 80 -3.29 -11.75 -0.04
C TRP A 80 -3.38 -11.32 1.42
N ASP A 81 -3.30 -10.01 1.64
CA ASP A 81 -3.53 -9.40 2.95
C ASP A 81 -4.37 -8.13 2.75
N THR A 82 -5.16 -7.78 3.75
CA THR A 82 -5.99 -6.57 3.76
C THR A 82 -5.99 -5.97 5.15
N TRP A 83 -5.69 -4.69 5.25
CA TRP A 83 -5.65 -3.98 6.53
C TRP A 83 -6.01 -2.52 6.37
N GLU A 84 -6.37 -1.88 7.47
CA GLU A 84 -6.73 -0.46 7.50
C GLU A 84 -5.81 0.31 8.45
N VAL A 85 -5.44 1.52 8.06
CA VAL A 85 -4.67 2.44 8.88
C VAL A 85 -5.35 3.79 8.90
N VAL A 86 -5.68 4.25 10.10
CA VAL A 86 -6.18 5.60 10.34
C VAL A 86 -4.98 6.52 10.55
N VAL A 87 -4.97 7.66 9.86
CA VAL A 87 -3.91 8.66 9.89
C VAL A 87 -4.45 10.00 10.37
N GLU A 88 -3.79 10.54 11.39
CA GLU A 88 -4.05 11.86 11.98
C GLU A 88 -2.70 12.45 12.46
N PRO A 89 -2.32 13.68 12.05
CA PRO A 89 -2.99 14.52 11.04
C PRO A 89 -2.90 13.93 9.62
N ALA A 90 -3.88 14.24 8.76
CA ALA A 90 -4.02 13.66 7.42
C ALA A 90 -2.84 13.97 6.49
N GLU A 91 -2.13 15.07 6.74
CA GLU A 91 -0.88 15.44 6.05
C GLU A 91 0.23 14.38 6.14
N ARG A 92 0.21 13.51 7.16
CA ARG A 92 1.17 12.41 7.32
C ARG A 92 0.87 11.21 6.43
N ALA A 93 -0.27 11.19 5.73
CA ALA A 93 -0.75 10.03 4.99
C ALA A 93 0.24 9.52 3.94
N GLY A 94 0.97 10.41 3.27
CA GLY A 94 1.96 10.02 2.26
C GLY A 94 3.12 9.22 2.86
N ARG A 95 3.63 9.67 4.02
CA ARG A 95 4.67 8.95 4.77
C ARG A 95 4.14 7.62 5.31
N VAL A 96 2.96 7.63 5.92
CA VAL A 96 2.36 6.40 6.48
C VAL A 96 2.09 5.37 5.38
N LEU A 97 1.59 5.79 4.21
CA LEU A 97 1.41 4.94 3.03
C LEU A 97 2.69 4.17 2.69
N VAL A 98 3.81 4.88 2.54
CA VAL A 98 5.11 4.29 2.22
C VAL A 98 5.58 3.34 3.32
N GLU A 99 5.50 3.77 4.59
CA GLU A 99 5.90 2.95 5.74
C GLU A 99 5.14 1.62 5.79
N GLN A 100 3.83 1.65 5.51
CA GLN A 100 2.99 0.45 5.46
C GLN A 100 3.35 -0.48 4.31
N VAL A 101 3.61 0.06 3.11
CA VAL A 101 4.05 -0.73 1.95
C VAL A 101 5.38 -1.43 2.26
N LEU A 102 6.36 -0.70 2.78
CA LEU A 102 7.67 -1.27 3.13
C LEU A 102 7.57 -2.29 4.26
N ALA A 103 6.73 -2.04 5.28
CA ALA A 103 6.50 -2.98 6.36
C ALA A 103 5.83 -4.28 5.87
N ALA A 104 4.84 -4.17 4.98
CA ALA A 104 4.18 -5.33 4.39
C ALA A 104 5.15 -6.18 3.56
N ARG A 105 6.01 -5.54 2.74
CA ARG A 105 7.06 -6.23 1.98
C ARG A 105 8.02 -7.01 2.88
N ARG A 106 8.52 -6.39 3.95
CA ARG A 106 9.40 -7.05 4.93
C ARG A 106 8.72 -8.24 5.60
N ARG A 107 7.47 -8.06 6.06
CA ARG A 107 6.69 -9.13 6.70
C ARG A 107 6.54 -10.32 5.77
N PHE A 108 6.19 -10.06 4.52
CA PHE A 108 6.00 -11.12 3.53
C PHE A 108 7.30 -11.85 3.17
N ALA A 109 8.43 -11.13 3.06
CA ALA A 109 9.73 -11.76 2.84
C ALA A 109 10.09 -12.76 3.97
N VAL A 110 9.74 -12.46 5.22
CA VAL A 110 9.91 -13.39 6.35
C VAL A 110 9.00 -14.61 6.21
N LEU A 111 7.70 -14.40 5.94
CA LEU A 111 6.73 -15.49 5.76
C LEU A 111 7.11 -16.44 4.62
N LEU A 112 7.63 -15.92 3.51
CA LEU A 112 8.15 -16.74 2.41
C LEU A 112 9.36 -17.59 2.84
N ALA A 113 10.27 -17.02 3.62
CA ALA A 113 11.43 -17.76 4.12
C ALA A 113 11.01 -18.89 5.08
N ASP A 114 10.01 -18.63 5.94
CA ASP A 114 9.43 -19.64 6.83
C ASP A 114 8.75 -20.77 6.05
N ALA A 115 7.87 -20.44 5.10
CA ALA A 115 7.17 -21.42 4.29
C ALA A 115 8.13 -22.32 3.50
N ARG A 116 9.26 -21.78 3.02
CA ARG A 116 10.32 -22.56 2.35
C ARG A 116 11.06 -23.51 3.28
N ARG A 117 11.23 -23.14 4.56
CA ARG A 117 11.85 -24.01 5.57
C ARG A 117 10.93 -25.17 5.94
N GLU A 118 9.63 -24.93 6.05
CA GLU A 118 8.65 -25.97 6.39
C GLU A 118 8.42 -26.97 5.26
N ALA A 119 8.65 -26.56 4.01
CA ALA A 119 8.50 -27.40 2.83
C ALA A 119 9.76 -28.20 2.44
N ALA A 120 10.89 -28.03 3.15
CA ALA A 120 12.18 -28.66 2.89
C ALA A 120 12.45 -29.83 3.85
#